data_AF-A0A2S9GPZ0-F1
#
_entry.id   AF-A0A2S9GPZ0-F1
#
_cell.length_a   1.000
_cell.length_b   1.000
_cell.length_c   1.000
_cell.angle_alpha   90.00
_cell.angle_beta   90.00
_cell.angle_gamma   90.00
#
_symmetry.space_group_name_H-M   'P 1'
#
loop_
_entity.id
_entity.type
_entity.pdbx_description
1 polymer ?
#
loop_
_entity_poly.entity_id
_entity_poly.type
_entity_poly.pdbx_seq_one_letter_code
_entity_poly.pdbx_strand_id
1 'polypeptide(L)' 'RAGYAMTRAIELAGLSPTDIDHINAHATGTTVGDVAESVAINNALGTHMPAVYAPKAALGHSVGAVGAVESILT' A
#
# COMPACT_ATOMS: atom_id res chain seq x y z
N ARG A 1 2.95 -13.76 7.46
CA ARG A 1 2.81 -13.97 5.99
C ARG A 1 2.76 -12.60 5.34
N ALA A 2 3.48 -12.36 4.24
CA ALA A 2 3.43 -11.09 3.52
C ALA A 2 1.98 -10.80 3.08
N GLY A 3 1.46 -9.61 3.37
CA GLY A 3 0.09 -9.19 3.05
C GLY A 3 -0.96 -9.36 4.17
N TYR A 4 -0.65 -10.04 5.28
CA TYR A 4 -1.63 -10.31 6.35
C TYR A 4 -2.31 -9.04 6.90
N ALA A 5 -1.54 -7.97 7.11
CA ALA A 5 -2.09 -6.71 7.61
C ALA A 5 -3.08 -6.08 6.63
N MET A 6 -2.80 -6.14 5.32
CA MET A 6 -3.66 -5.59 4.28
C MET A 6 -4.95 -6.41 4.15
N THR A 7 -4.85 -7.74 4.09
CA THR A 7 -6.03 -8.63 4.06
C THR A 7 -6.92 -8.40 5.28
N ARG A 8 -6.34 -8.32 6.48
CA ARG A 8 -7.10 -8.09 7.71
C ARG A 8 -7.76 -6.71 7.75
N ALA A 9 -7.12 -5.68 7.18
CA ALA A 9 -7.69 -4.35 7.08
C ALA A 9 -8.91 -4.32 6.15
N ILE A 10 -8.82 -4.96 4.98
CA ILE A 10 -9.93 -5.11 4.03
C ILE A 10 -11.11 -5.84 4.68
N GLU A 11 -10.84 -6.97 5.34
CA GLU A 11 -11.86 -7.73 6.08
C GLU A 11 -12.51 -6.92 7.21
N LEU A 12 -11.72 -6.16 7.97
CA LEU A 12 -12.23 -5.33 9.06
C LEU A 12 -13.12 -4.20 8.54
N ALA A 13 -12.82 -3.66 7.36
CA ALA A 13 -13.63 -2.67 6.68
C ALA A 13 -14.92 -3.26 6.05
N GLY A 14 -15.07 -4.59 6.05
CA GLY A 14 -16.20 -5.26 5.38
C GLY A 14 -16.17 -5.14 3.86
N LEU A 15 -14.98 -4.88 3.30
CA LEU A 15 -14.76 -4.73 1.85
C LEU A 15 -14.25 -6.03 1.25
N SER A 16 -14.33 -6.10 -0.07
CA SER A 16 -13.62 -7.07 -0.89
C SER A 16 -12.36 -6.43 -1.49
N PRO A 17 -11.36 -7.23 -1.88
CA PRO A 17 -10.19 -6.72 -2.58
C PRO A 17 -10.50 -5.88 -3.83
N THR A 18 -11.58 -6.22 -4.54
CA THR A 18 -12.03 -5.51 -5.74
C THR A 18 -12.62 -4.13 -5.47
N ASP A 19 -12.93 -3.80 -4.21
CA ASP A 19 -13.40 -2.47 -3.81
C ASP A 19 -12.24 -1.48 -3.60
N ILE A 20 -10.99 -1.92 -3.73
CA ILE A 20 -9.81 -1.09 -3.57
C ILE A 20 -9.34 -0.64 -4.95
N ASP A 21 -9.52 0.63 -5.30
CA ASP A 21 -9.09 1.18 -6.59
C ASP A 21 -7.69 1.80 -6.56
N HIS A 22 -7.21 2.14 -5.36
CA HIS A 22 -5.95 2.84 -5.16
C HIS A 22 -5.23 2.39 -3.89
N ILE A 23 -3.90 2.22 -3.99
CA ILE A 23 -3.01 1.98 -2.86
C ILE A 23 -1.97 3.09 -2.81
N ASN A 24 -1.86 3.72 -1.66
CA ASN A 24 -0.71 4.56 -1.34
C ASN A 24 0.35 3.69 -0.64
N ALA A 25 1.43 3.35 -1.36
CA ALA A 25 2.46 2.43 -0.93
C ALA A 25 3.53 3.10 -0.06
N HIS A 26 4.17 2.30 0.80
CA HIS A 26 5.29 2.73 1.61
C HIS A 26 6.54 3.02 0.76
N ALA A 27 6.87 2.15 -0.20
CA ALA A 27 7.82 2.33 -1.30
C ALA A 27 8.99 3.27 -0.98
N THR A 28 9.92 2.75 -0.18
CA THR A 28 11.03 3.52 0.39
C THR A 28 12.20 3.71 -0.56
N GLY A 29 12.15 3.07 -1.74
CA GLY A 29 13.22 3.04 -2.73
C GLY A 29 14.27 1.97 -2.44
N THR A 30 14.04 1.10 -1.44
CA THR A 30 14.94 -0.01 -1.16
C THR A 30 14.49 -1.25 -1.94
N THR A 31 15.37 -1.85 -2.73
CA THR A 31 15.00 -3.01 -3.57
C THR A 31 14.37 -4.15 -2.78
N VAL A 32 14.90 -4.45 -1.59
CA VAL A 32 14.37 -5.52 -0.74
C VAL A 32 12.99 -5.17 -0.19
N GLY A 33 12.81 -3.93 0.30
CA GLY A 33 11.55 -3.47 0.88
C GLY A 33 10.44 -3.38 -0.16
N ASP A 34 10.74 -2.80 -1.31
CA ASP A 34 9.77 -2.55 -2.38
C ASP A 34 9.32 -3.88 -3.04
N VAL A 35 10.23 -4.86 -3.19
CA VAL A 35 9.85 -6.22 -3.63
C VAL A 35 8.95 -6.91 -2.60
N ALA A 36 9.29 -6.81 -1.31
CA ALA A 36 8.48 -7.41 -0.26
C ALA A 36 7.08 -6.78 -0.18
N GLU A 37 6.98 -5.47 -0.37
CA GLU A 37 5.71 -4.73 -0.41
C GLU A 37 4.87 -5.11 -1.63
N SER A 38 5.47 -5.19 -2.82
CA SER A 38 4.77 -5.63 -4.04
C SER A 38 4.18 -7.04 -3.89
N VAL A 39 4.95 -7.97 -3.30
CA VAL A 39 4.45 -9.32 -3.00
C VAL A 39 3.31 -9.30 -1.98
N ALA A 40 3.40 -8.45 -0.95
CA ALA A 40 2.35 -8.31 0.06
C ALA A 40 1.04 -7.78 -0.55
N ILE A 41 1.12 -6.79 -1.44
CA ILE A 41 -0.03 -6.23 -2.17
C ILE A 41 -0.68 -7.31 -3.03
N ASN A 42 0.10 -8.02 -3.84
CA ASN A 42 -0.42 -9.07 -4.72
C ASN A 42 -1.08 -10.21 -3.92
N ASN A 43 -0.51 -10.60 -2.79
CA ASN A 43 -1.11 -11.61 -1.91
C ASN A 43 -2.44 -11.15 -1.31
N ALA A 44 -2.57 -9.87 -0.98
CA ALA A 44 -3.79 -9.32 -0.37
C ALA A 44 -4.90 -9.07 -1.40
N LEU A 45 -4.54 -8.70 -2.63
CA LEU A 45 -5.50 -8.33 -3.67
C LEU A 45 -5.81 -9.41 -4.71
N GLY A 46 -5.01 -10.47 -4.75
CA GLY A 46 -5.21 -11.56 -5.70
C GLY A 46 -5.04 -11.09 -7.14
N THR A 47 -6.08 -11.23 -7.95
CA THR A 47 -6.07 -10.84 -9.37
C THR A 47 -6.46 -9.39 -9.61
N HIS A 48 -6.91 -8.66 -8.58
CA HIS A 48 -7.28 -7.25 -8.71
C HIS A 48 -6.03 -6.37 -8.70
N MET A 49 -5.94 -5.44 -9.65
CA MET A 49 -4.76 -4.60 -9.87
C MET A 49 -5.12 -3.11 -9.79
N PRO A 50 -5.20 -2.53 -8.58
CA PRO A 50 -5.45 -1.11 -8.40
C PRO A 50 -4.25 -0.26 -8.81
N ALA A 51 -4.49 1.05 -8.94
CA ALA A 51 -3.42 2.02 -9.06
C ALA A 51 -2.57 2.03 -7.78
N VAL A 52 -1.25 1.83 -7.89
CA VAL A 52 -0.32 1.90 -6.77
C VAL A 52 0.51 3.17 -6.92
N TYR A 53 0.40 4.09 -5.95
CA TYR A 53 1.11 5.35 -5.93
C TYR A 53 2.06 5.41 -4.73
N ALA A 54 3.23 6.01 -4.92
CA ALA A 54 4.29 6.09 -3.91
C ALA A 54 4.83 7.52 -3.84
N PRO A 55 4.18 8.43 -3.09
CA PRO A 55 4.62 9.82 -2.97
C PRO A 55 6.04 9.92 -2.39
N LYS A 56 6.42 8.99 -1.50
CA LYS A 56 7.75 8.94 -0.88
C LYS A 56 8.88 8.67 -1.89
N ALA A 57 8.62 7.85 -2.92
CA ALA A 57 9.56 7.65 -4.01
C ALA A 57 9.76 8.93 -4.86
N ALA A 58 8.75 9.79 -4.91
CA ALA A 58 8.79 11.06 -5.64
C ALA A 58 9.27 12.27 -4.81
N LEU A 59 9.05 12.29 -3.49
CA LEU A 59 9.21 13.48 -2.63
C LEU A 59 10.26 13.33 -1.52
N GLY A 60 10.79 12.13 -1.28
CA GLY A 60 11.76 11.87 -0.22
C GLY A 60 11.14 11.57 1.15
N HIS A 61 11.95 10.96 2.03
CA HIS A 61 11.53 10.31 3.27
C HIS A 61 11.22 11.31 4.40
N SER A 62 9.97 11.79 4.48
CA SER A 62 9.52 12.73 5.54
C SER A 62 9.08 12.02 6.83
N VAL A 63 9.99 11.22 7.40
CA VAL A 63 9.99 10.42 8.66
C VAL A 63 8.70 10.38 9.53
N GLY A 64 8.09 11.50 9.93
CA GLY A 64 6.96 11.53 10.90
C GLY A 64 5.60 12.03 10.40
N ALA A 65 5.54 12.77 9.29
CA ALA A 65 4.31 13.44 8.85
C ALA A 65 3.54 12.69 7.75
N VAL A 66 4.09 11.57 7.26
CA VAL A 66 3.68 11.06 5.95
C VAL A 66 2.28 10.45 5.94
N GLY A 67 1.87 9.75 6.99
CA GLY A 67 0.54 9.14 7.04
C GLY A 67 -0.60 10.18 6.96
N ALA A 68 -0.44 11.34 7.61
CA ALA A 68 -1.45 12.40 7.60
C ALA A 68 -1.49 13.16 6.27
N VAL A 69 -0.34 13.39 5.63
CA VAL A 69 -0.28 14.04 4.32
C VAL A 69 -0.83 13.13 3.23
N GLU A 70 -0.56 11.83 3.31
CA GLU A 70 -1.04 10.83 2.34
C GLU A 70 -2.56 10.64 2.39
N SER A 71 -3.19 10.69 3.56
CA SER A 71 -4.65 10.63 3.69
C SER A 71 -5.39 11.89 3.23
N ILE A 72 -4.70 13.02 3.06
CA ILE A 72 -5.31 14.26 2.56
C ILE A 72 -5.24 14.33 1.03
N LEU A 73 -4.30 13.62 0.40
CA LEU A 73 -4.08 13.63 -1.05
C LEU A 73 -4.86 12.57 -1.83
N THR A 74 -5.53 11.63 -1.14
CA THR A 74 -6.28 10.50 -1.70
C THR A 74 -7.65 10.43 -1.07
#